data_AF-A0A0A2GTL9-F1
#
_entry.id   AF-A0A0A2GTL9-F1
#
_cell.length_a   1.000
_cell.length_b   1.000
_cell.length_c   1.000
_cell.angle_alpha   90.00
_cell.angle_beta   90.00
_cell.angle_gamma   90.00
#
_symmetry.space_group_name_H-M   'P 1'
#
loop_
_entity.id
_entity.type
_entity.pdbx_description
1 polymer ?
#
loop_
_entity_poly.entity_id
_entity_poly.type
_entity_poly.pdbx_seq_one_letter_code
_entity_poly.pdbx_strand_id
1 'polypeptide(L)'
;MTYPNIVILNFDLGIRANYDDLYRFLDSYEAMDCGNSNAVFIYPFKGGDLSYEDKFEQVKKELERTAEFSKNDRIYVIVHNNDGVAKGKFLFGQRKTPIWDGYAVKEEDDNLPF
;
A
#
# COMPACT_ATOMS: atom_id res chain seq x y z
N MET A 1 -11.06 12.34 18.68
CA MET A 1 -10.62 10.92 18.61
C MET A 1 -9.62 10.83 17.48
N THR A 2 -8.42 10.31 17.71
CA THR A 2 -7.43 10.08 16.65
C THR A 2 -7.80 8.82 15.89
N TYR A 3 -7.90 8.91 14.56
CA TYR A 3 -8.16 7.73 13.73
C TYR A 3 -7.06 6.66 13.92
N PRO A 4 -7.40 5.37 13.98
CA PRO A 4 -6.41 4.31 14.13
C PRO A 4 -5.40 4.32 12.96
N ASN A 5 -4.14 4.02 13.25
CA ASN A 5 -3.06 4.02 12.25
C ASN A 5 -3.13 2.79 11.33
N ILE A 6 -4.22 2.70 10.56
CA ILE A 6 -4.49 1.61 9.63
C ILE A 6 -3.64 1.81 8.37
N VAL A 7 -2.96 0.72 8.00
CA VAL A 7 -2.24 0.57 6.73
C VAL A 7 -2.93 -0.53 5.93
N ILE A 8 -3.34 -0.22 4.71
CA ILE A 8 -3.77 -1.20 3.72
C ILE A 8 -2.62 -1.39 2.73
N LEU A 9 -2.16 -2.62 2.58
CA LEU A 9 -1.00 -2.96 1.76
C LEU A 9 -1.45 -3.89 0.63
N ASN A 10 -1.30 -3.42 -0.60
CA ASN A 10 -1.47 -4.21 -1.80
C ASN A 10 -0.11 -4.52 -2.41
N PHE A 11 0.16 -5.79 -2.69
CA PHE A 11 1.45 -6.23 -3.22
C PHE A 11 1.29 -7.10 -4.47
N ASP A 12 1.96 -6.71 -5.54
CA ASP A 12 2.11 -7.52 -6.75
C ASP A 12 3.60 -7.73 -6.96
N LEU A 13 4.08 -8.87 -6.51
CA LEU A 13 5.49 -9.24 -6.58
C LEU A 13 5.71 -10.26 -7.71
N GLY A 14 6.92 -10.29 -8.25
CA GLY A 14 7.32 -11.31 -9.21
C GLY A 14 7.24 -12.72 -8.63
N ILE A 15 7.12 -13.73 -9.48
CA ILE A 15 7.01 -15.16 -9.10
C ILE A 15 8.18 -15.62 -8.21
N ARG A 16 9.36 -15.01 -8.37
CA ARG A 16 10.58 -15.32 -7.61
C ARG A 16 10.89 -14.29 -6.51
N ALA A 17 9.95 -13.41 -6.19
CA ALA A 17 10.14 -12.48 -5.10
C ALA A 17 10.21 -13.22 -3.76
N ASN A 18 10.79 -12.56 -2.76
CA ASN A 18 10.88 -13.10 -1.41
C ASN A 18 9.56 -12.90 -0.66
N TYR A 19 8.60 -13.79 -0.94
CA TYR A 19 7.30 -13.78 -0.28
C TYR A 19 7.39 -14.12 1.20
N ASP A 20 8.30 -15.01 1.59
CA ASP A 20 8.44 -15.46 2.97
C ASP A 20 8.71 -14.28 3.92
N ASP A 21 9.61 -13.36 3.55
CA ASP A 21 9.92 -12.20 4.37
C ASP A 21 8.76 -11.21 4.44
N LEU A 22 8.06 -10.97 3.32
CA LEU A 22 6.85 -10.14 3.35
C LEU A 22 5.75 -10.76 4.21
N TYR A 23 5.57 -12.08 4.13
CA TYR A 23 4.57 -12.79 4.94
C TYR A 23 4.93 -12.78 6.41
N ARG A 24 6.21 -12.92 6.79
CA ARG A 24 6.67 -12.73 8.17
C ARG A 24 6.40 -11.31 8.66
N PHE A 25 6.60 -10.29 7.82
CA PHE A 25 6.24 -8.91 8.16
C PHE A 25 4.76 -8.77 8.44
N LEU A 26 3.89 -9.27 7.55
CA LEU A 26 2.44 -9.20 7.74
C LEU A 26 2.00 -9.95 9.01
N ASP A 27 2.54 -11.14 9.25
CA ASP A 27 2.28 -11.94 10.46
C ASP A 27 2.72 -11.21 11.74
N SER A 28 3.86 -10.50 11.70
CA SER A 28 4.37 -9.74 12.85
C SER A 28 3.46 -8.57 13.28
N TYR A 29 2.62 -8.07 12.38
CA TYR A 29 1.61 -7.05 12.66
C TYR A 29 0.20 -7.63 12.83
N GLU A 30 0.07 -8.96 12.92
CA GLU A 30 -1.22 -9.67 12.97
C GLU A 30 -2.16 -9.19 11.85
N ALA A 31 -1.61 -9.00 10.66
CA ALA A 31 -2.35 -8.43 9.55
C ALA A 31 -3.55 -9.30 9.18
N MET A 32 -4.70 -8.65 8.97
CA MET A 32 -5.88 -9.32 8.44
C MET A 32 -5.70 -9.53 6.94
N ASP A 33 -5.85 -10.78 6.50
CA ASP A 33 -5.91 -11.16 5.09
C ASP A 33 -7.21 -10.63 4.46
N CYS A 34 -7.06 -9.83 3.40
CA CYS A 34 -8.16 -9.22 2.66
C CYS A 34 -8.32 -9.84 1.26
N GLY A 35 -7.77 -11.03 1.06
CA GLY A 35 -7.74 -11.75 -0.21
C GLY A 35 -6.44 -11.57 -0.96
N ASN A 36 -6.45 -12.00 -2.22
CA ASN A 36 -5.24 -12.07 -3.04
C ASN A 36 -4.45 -10.76 -3.00
N SER A 37 -3.21 -10.86 -2.52
CA SER A 37 -2.25 -9.75 -2.58
C SER A 37 -2.70 -8.48 -1.83
N ASN A 38 -3.53 -8.62 -0.78
CA ASN A 38 -4.07 -7.52 0.00
C ASN A 38 -4.11 -7.86 1.49
N ALA A 39 -3.57 -6.98 2.33
CA ALA A 39 -3.63 -7.11 3.77
C ALA A 39 -3.88 -5.76 4.45
N VAL A 40 -4.44 -5.79 5.65
CA VAL A 40 -4.63 -4.60 6.49
C VAL A 40 -4.08 -4.83 7.89
N PHE A 41 -3.39 -3.84 8.44
CA PHE A 41 -2.79 -3.92 9.78
C PHE A 41 -2.68 -2.55 10.45
N ILE A 42 -2.49 -2.56 11.77
CA ILE A 42 -2.18 -1.35 12.54
C ILE A 42 -0.67 -1.16 12.58
N TYR A 43 -0.21 0.01 12.16
CA TYR A 43 1.21 0.35 12.16
C TYR A 43 1.53 1.41 13.23
N PRO A 44 2.50 1.17 14.12
CA PRO A 44 2.86 2.09 15.19
C PRO A 44 3.77 3.21 14.66
N PHE A 45 3.21 4.15 13.89
CA PHE A 45 3.96 5.29 13.38
C PHE A 45 4.64 6.08 14.50
N LYS A 46 5.87 6.51 14.25
CA LYS A 46 6.69 7.28 15.19
C LYS A 46 6.61 8.77 14.88
N GLY A 47 6.32 9.58 15.91
CA GLY A 47 6.19 11.03 15.81
C GLY A 47 4.74 11.51 15.99
N GLY A 48 4.59 12.79 16.37
CA GLY A 48 3.29 13.45 16.47
C GLY A 48 2.97 14.23 15.19
N ASP A 49 1.68 14.30 14.84
CA ASP A 49 1.14 15.04 13.68
C ASP A 49 1.85 14.77 12.35
N LEU A 50 1.88 13.50 11.96
CA LEU A 50 2.56 13.05 10.74
C LEU A 50 1.77 13.38 9.49
N SER A 51 2.45 13.94 8.49
CA SER A 51 1.91 14.04 7.14
C SER A 51 1.76 12.64 6.51
N TYR A 52 0.99 12.54 5.43
CA TYR A 52 0.92 11.32 4.63
C TYR A 52 2.31 10.85 4.18
N GLU A 53 3.18 11.79 3.85
CA GLU A 53 4.47 11.48 3.26
C GLU A 53 5.44 10.96 4.31
N ASP A 54 5.35 11.44 5.54
CA ASP A 54 6.06 10.86 6.69
C ASP A 54 5.61 9.43 6.96
N LYS A 55 4.29 9.17 6.89
CA LYS A 55 3.73 7.82 7.06
C LYS A 55 4.22 6.88 5.96
N PHE A 56 4.14 7.28 4.70
CA PHE A 56 4.65 6.49 3.57
C PHE A 56 6.14 6.18 3.70
N GLU A 57 6.95 7.15 4.10
CA GLU A 57 8.38 6.98 4.28
C GLU A 57 8.70 5.97 5.41
N GLN A 58 7.94 6.00 6.50
CA GLN A 58 8.12 5.02 7.59
C GLN A 58 7.77 3.60 7.15
N VAL A 59 6.62 3.40 6.47
CA VAL A 59 6.25 2.08 5.94
C VAL A 59 7.27 1.60 4.91
N LYS A 60 7.72 2.48 4.02
CA LYS A 60 8.70 2.15 2.99
C LYS A 60 10.02 1.67 3.61
N LYS A 61 10.56 2.41 4.59
CA LYS A 61 11.79 2.01 5.29
C LYS A 61 11.67 0.68 6.01
N GLU A 62 10.51 0.39 6.59
CA GLU A 62 10.29 -0.89 7.26
C GLU A 62 10.23 -2.05 6.27
N LEU A 63 9.55 -1.85 5.14
CA LEU A 63 9.52 -2.83 4.04
C LEU A 63 10.93 -3.06 3.47
N GLU A 64 11.70 -2.00 3.18
CA GLU A 64 13.09 -2.11 2.68
C GLU A 64 14.03 -2.84 3.63
N ARG A 65 13.75 -2.80 4.95
CA ARG A 65 14.50 -3.57 5.96
C ARG A 65 14.09 -5.02 6.04
N THR A 66 12.86 -5.33 5.63
CA THR A 66 12.28 -6.67 5.75
C THR A 66 12.61 -7.52 4.53
N ALA A 67 12.43 -6.97 3.33
CA ALA A 67 12.54 -7.74 2.10
C ALA A 67 13.20 -6.93 0.98
N GLU A 68 13.87 -7.64 0.06
CA GLU A 68 14.37 -7.06 -1.17
C GLU A 68 13.27 -6.98 -2.23
N PHE A 69 13.07 -5.80 -2.79
CA PHE A 69 12.12 -5.58 -3.89
C PHE A 69 12.86 -5.31 -5.19
N SER A 70 12.48 -6.04 -6.22
CA SER A 70 12.96 -5.85 -7.58
C SER A 70 12.25 -4.69 -8.27
N LYS A 71 12.81 -4.24 -9.40
CA LYS A 71 12.22 -3.18 -10.24
C LYS A 71 10.81 -3.48 -10.77
N ASN A 72 10.41 -4.75 -10.79
CA ASN A 72 9.12 -5.18 -11.32
C ASN A 72 8.06 -5.32 -10.23
N ASP A 73 8.49 -5.35 -8.96
CA ASP A 73 7.60 -5.48 -7.82
C ASP A 73 6.87 -4.18 -7.57
N ARG A 74 5.62 -4.31 -7.13
CA ARG A 74 4.75 -3.18 -6.86
C ARG A 74 4.14 -3.34 -5.50
N ILE A 75 4.25 -2.30 -4.69
CA ILE A 75 3.49 -2.20 -3.45
C ILE A 75 2.79 -0.86 -3.42
N TYR A 76 1.47 -0.92 -3.39
CA TYR A 76 0.59 0.22 -3.19
C TYR A 76 0.11 0.20 -1.74
N VAL A 77 0.27 1.33 -1.05
CA VAL A 77 -0.11 1.46 0.35
C VAL A 77 -1.12 2.57 0.49
N ILE A 78 -2.15 2.33 1.31
CA ILE A 78 -3.11 3.34 1.75
C ILE A 78 -2.90 3.57 3.24
N VAL A 79 -2.76 4.84 3.62
CA VAL A 79 -2.72 5.30 5.01
C VAL A 79 -3.78 6.37 5.23
N HIS A 80 -4.09 6.66 6.49
CA HIS A 80 -5.07 7.67 6.86
C HIS A 80 -4.41 8.83 7.61
N ASN A 81 -4.92 10.06 7.46
CA ASN A 81 -4.57 11.16 8.37
C ASN A 81 -5.31 11.01 9.71
N ASN A 82 -5.14 11.96 10.63
CA ASN A 82 -5.76 11.93 11.95
C ASN A 82 -7.30 12.02 11.91
N ASP A 83 -7.85 12.57 10.82
CA ASP A 83 -9.29 12.71 10.57
C ASP A 83 -9.90 11.47 9.88
N GLY A 84 -9.09 10.47 9.54
CA GLY A 84 -9.53 9.26 8.83
C GLY A 84 -9.67 9.43 7.32
N VAL A 85 -9.13 10.50 6.74
CA VAL A 85 -9.05 10.66 5.29
C VAL A 85 -7.92 9.78 4.75
N ALA A 86 -8.25 8.93 3.78
CA ALA A 86 -7.31 8.01 3.16
C ALA A 86 -6.49 8.69 2.05
N LYS A 87 -5.21 8.32 1.95
CA LYS A 87 -4.37 8.60 0.77
C LYS A 87 -3.58 7.35 0.43
N GLY A 88 -3.52 7.02 -0.85
CA GLY A 88 -2.76 5.88 -1.34
C GLY A 88 -1.61 6.27 -2.26
N LYS A 89 -0.51 5.52 -2.20
CA LYS A 89 0.72 5.77 -2.96
C LYS A 89 1.45 4.47 -3.27
N PHE A 90 2.07 4.39 -4.44
CA PHE A 90 3.06 3.34 -4.72
C PHE A 90 4.35 3.64 -3.93
N LEU A 91 4.74 2.73 -3.05
CA LEU A 91 6.04 2.77 -2.37
C LEU A 91 7.13 2.14 -3.22
N PHE A 92 6.75 1.12 -4.01
CA PHE A 92 7.59 0.43 -4.98
C PHE A 92 6.85 0.27 -6.29
N GLY A 93 7.58 0.38 -7.40
CA GLY A 93 7.04 0.31 -8.74
C GLY A 93 6.10 1.48 -9.07
N GLN A 94 5.25 1.28 -10.07
CA GLN A 94 4.33 2.30 -10.56
C GLN A 94 3.02 1.68 -11.07
N ARG A 95 2.02 2.54 -11.28
CA ARG A 95 0.76 2.17 -11.93
C ARG A 95 1.06 1.64 -13.33
N LYS A 96 0.42 0.53 -13.69
CA LYS A 96 0.40 0.00 -15.06
C LYS A 96 -0.96 0.29 -15.68
N THR A 97 -1.02 0.31 -17.01
CA THR A 97 -2.31 0.33 -17.72
C THR A 97 -3.16 -0.84 -17.21
N PRO A 98 -4.39 -0.57 -16.71
CA PRO A 98 -5.24 -1.64 -16.21
C PRO A 98 -5.66 -2.57 -17.34
N ILE A 99 -5.77 -3.87 -17.06
CA ILE A 99 -6.13 -4.88 -18.08
C ILE A 99 -7.55 -4.73 -18.62
N TRP A 100 -8.40 -3.99 -17.92
CA TRP A 100 -9.76 -3.65 -18.32
C TRP A 100 -9.84 -2.30 -19.05
N ASP A 101 -8.71 -1.62 -19.33
CA ASP A 101 -8.75 -0.41 -20.13
C ASP A 101 -9.33 -0.71 -21.52
N GLY A 102 -10.27 0.12 -21.95
CA GLY A 102 -11.00 -0.05 -23.22
C GLY A 102 -12.16 -1.06 -23.20
N TYR A 103 -12.44 -1.73 -22.07
CA TYR A 103 -13.57 -2.68 -21.99
C TYR A 103 -14.93 -1.98 -21.72
N ALA A 104 -14.92 -0.79 -21.11
CA ALA A 104 -16.12 0.01 -20.89
C ALA A 104 -16.22 1.13 -21.93
N VAL A 105 -17.45 1.44 -22.34
CA VAL A 105 -17.75 2.67 -23.10
C VAL A 105 -17.58 3.84 -22.14
N LYS A 106 -16.59 4.70 -22.39
CA LYS A 106 -16.38 5.92 -21.62
C LYS A 106 -17.27 7.01 -22.22
N GLU A 107 -18.20 7.56 -21.46
CA GLU A 107 -18.88 8.80 -21.86
C GLU A 107 -17.86 9.95 -21.73
N GLU A 108 -17.89 10.94 -22.64
CA GLU A 108 -16.87 11.99 -22.74
C GLU A 108 -16.73 12.88 -21.48
N ASP A 109 -17.63 12.73 -20.49
CA ASP A 109 -17.71 13.59 -19.29
C ASP A 109 -17.19 12.94 -17.99
N ASP A 110 -16.46 11.82 -18.08
CA ASP A 110 -15.79 11.22 -16.92
C ASP A 110 -14.46 11.92 -16.60
N ASN A 111 -14.53 13.19 -16.19
CA ASN A 111 -13.42 13.88 -15.53
C ASN A 111 -13.28 13.37 -14.09
N LEU A 112 -12.81 12.13 -13.95
CA LEU A 112 -12.55 11.56 -12.64
C LEU A 112 -11.16 12.01 -12.13
N PRO A 113 -11.03 12.35 -10.84
CA PRO A 113 -9.87 13.05 -10.29
C PRO A 113 -8.65 12.14 -10.00
N PHE A 114 -8.56 10.98 -10.63
CA PHE A 114 -7.53 9.97 -10.35
C PHE A 114 -6.68 9.57 -11.56
#